data_AF-A0A7D9HJQ5-F1
#
_entry.id   AF-A0A7D9HJQ5-F1
#
_cell.length_a   1.000
_cell.length_b   1.000
_cell.length_c   1.000
_cell.angle_alpha   90.00
_cell.angle_beta   90.00
_cell.angle_gamma   90.00
#
_symmetry.space_group_name_H-M   'P 1'
#
loop_
_entity.id
_entity.type
_entity.pdbx_description
1 polymer ?
#
loop_
_entity_poly.entity_id
_entity_poly.type
_entity_poly.pdbx_seq_one_letter_code
_entity_poly.pdbx_strand_id
1 'polypeptide(L)'
;MPTIKKNNTQYTDFELRASYCSKGPLSLNNIIKEDMVAVASILYIKCNLCGKINKVKTSSEHRSGQRGRLTFNINSRAVLGSLQAGIGNTHLNNLFATMNVPTMNNRTFKS
;
A
#
# COMPACT_ATOMS: atom_id res chain seq x y z
N MET A 1 10.24 -25.13 17.13
CA MET A 1 10.05 -24.12 16.05
C MET A 1 8.59 -23.73 16.06
N PRO A 2 8.20 -22.49 16.41
CA PRO A 2 6.80 -22.12 16.39
C PRO A 2 6.37 -21.77 14.96
N THR A 3 5.44 -22.56 14.44
CA THR A 3 4.74 -22.34 13.16
C THR A 3 3.84 -21.12 13.32
N ILE A 4 4.21 -20.01 12.70
CA ILE A 4 3.38 -18.80 12.67
C ILE A 4 2.17 -19.10 11.80
N LYS A 5 1.01 -19.29 12.43
CA LYS A 5 -0.29 -19.25 11.76
C LYS A 5 -0.48 -17.86 11.18
N LYS A 6 -0.37 -17.72 9.85
CA LYS A 6 -0.71 -16.47 9.16
C LYS A 6 -2.23 -16.34 9.18
N ASN A 7 -2.72 -15.54 10.12
CA ASN A 7 -4.14 -15.23 10.25
C ASN A 7 -4.63 -14.57 8.95
N ASN A 8 -5.61 -15.22 8.34
CA ASN A 8 -6.43 -14.68 7.27
C ASN A 8 -7.15 -13.39 7.71
N THR A 9 -7.64 -12.67 6.69
CA THR A 9 -8.88 -11.86 6.70
C THR A 9 -8.81 -10.33 6.92
N GLN A 10 -7.89 -9.59 6.28
CA GLN A 10 -8.15 -8.13 6.04
C GLN A 10 -7.64 -7.55 4.69
N TYR A 11 -6.72 -8.21 3.98
CA TYR A 11 -6.15 -7.66 2.73
C TYR A 11 -6.93 -8.04 1.45
N THR A 12 -7.98 -8.85 1.54
CA THR A 12 -8.51 -9.54 0.35
C THR A 12 -9.64 -8.82 -0.40
N ASP A 13 -10.30 -7.81 0.17
CA ASP A 13 -11.63 -7.42 -0.35
C ASP A 13 -11.79 -5.99 -0.88
N PHE A 14 -10.98 -5.01 -0.45
CA PHE A 14 -11.34 -3.62 -0.71
C PHE A 14 -10.80 -3.04 -2.04
N GLU A 15 -9.78 -3.65 -2.67
CA GLU A 15 -9.22 -3.13 -3.94
C GLU A 15 -8.79 -4.13 -5.00
N LEU A 16 -8.79 -5.44 -4.70
CA LEU A 16 -8.54 -6.47 -5.71
C LEU A 16 -9.62 -6.50 -6.81
N ARG A 17 -10.80 -5.94 -6.54
CA ARG A 17 -11.95 -5.86 -7.46
C ARG A 17 -11.63 -5.17 -8.80
N ALA A 18 -10.64 -4.28 -8.85
CA ALA A 18 -10.25 -3.60 -10.09
C ALA A 18 -9.21 -4.37 -10.94
N SER A 19 -8.75 -5.53 -10.48
CA SER A 19 -7.59 -6.23 -11.06
C SER A 19 -7.81 -7.74 -11.27
N TYR A 20 -9.04 -8.18 -11.50
CA TYR A 20 -9.25 -9.56 -11.92
C TYR A 20 -8.74 -9.74 -13.37
N CYS A 21 -7.78 -10.66 -13.62
CA CYS A 21 -7.57 -11.11 -14.99
C CYS A 21 -8.86 -11.84 -15.39
N SER A 22 -9.37 -11.61 -16.60
CA SER A 22 -10.59 -12.27 -17.09
C SER A 22 -10.51 -13.80 -17.11
N LYS A 23 -9.31 -14.38 -16.92
CA LYS A 23 -9.06 -15.81 -16.86
C LYS A 23 -9.04 -16.40 -15.44
N GLY A 24 -9.00 -15.60 -14.38
CA GLY A 24 -9.01 -16.11 -13.00
C GLY A 24 -8.34 -15.22 -11.94
N PRO A 25 -8.36 -15.64 -10.67
CA PRO A 25 -7.82 -14.86 -9.56
C PRO A 25 -6.30 -14.70 -9.66
N LEU A 26 -5.81 -13.55 -9.19
CA LEU A 26 -4.38 -13.30 -9.02
C LEU A 26 -3.90 -13.91 -7.71
N SER A 27 -2.75 -14.58 -7.75
CA SER A 27 -2.11 -15.13 -6.54
C SER A 27 -0.99 -14.20 -6.07
N LEU A 28 -0.97 -13.90 -4.77
CA LEU A 28 0.12 -13.14 -4.14
C LEU A 28 1.48 -13.85 -4.22
N ASN A 29 1.50 -15.17 -4.46
CA ASN A 29 2.75 -15.91 -4.67
C ASN A 29 3.45 -15.54 -6.00
N ASN A 30 2.75 -14.89 -6.92
CA ASN A 30 3.28 -14.50 -8.23
C ASN A 30 3.60 -13.00 -8.31
N ILE A 31 3.87 -12.36 -7.17
CA ILE A 31 4.38 -10.98 -7.15
C ILE A 31 5.79 -11.01 -7.76
N ILE A 32 5.97 -10.26 -8.85
CA ILE A 32 7.27 -10.11 -9.51
C ILE A 32 8.00 -8.84 -9.07
N LYS A 33 7.23 -7.86 -8.56
CA LYS A 33 7.75 -6.57 -8.12
C LYS A 33 6.76 -5.93 -7.16
N GLU A 34 7.29 -5.22 -6.18
CA GLU A 34 6.55 -4.33 -5.30
C GLU A 34 7.20 -2.94 -5.34
N ASP A 35 6.41 -1.92 -5.66
CA ASP A 35 6.80 -0.52 -5.50
C ASP A 35 6.13 0.04 -4.26
N MET A 36 6.93 0.33 -3.23
CA MET A 36 6.42 0.88 -1.97
C MET A 36 6.39 2.42 -2.03
N VAL A 37 5.29 2.99 -1.54
CA VAL A 37 5.05 4.43 -1.43
C VAL A 37 4.61 4.74 0.00
N ALA A 38 5.61 4.86 0.90
CA ALA A 38 5.43 4.94 2.34
C ALA A 38 4.65 3.74 2.89
N VAL A 39 3.41 3.92 3.36
CA VAL A 39 2.58 2.84 3.93
C VAL A 39 1.82 2.06 2.85
N ALA A 40 1.66 2.65 1.66
CA ALA A 40 1.01 2.00 0.54
C ALA A 40 2.02 1.24 -0.33
N SER A 41 1.52 0.25 -1.08
CA SER A 41 2.30 -0.53 -2.04
C SER A 41 1.54 -0.70 -3.35
N ILE A 42 2.31 -0.85 -4.42
CA ILE A 42 1.84 -1.25 -5.73
C ILE A 42 2.47 -2.61 -6.05
N LEU A 43 1.63 -3.63 -6.13
CA LEU A 43 2.02 -4.99 -6.43
C LEU A 43 1.89 -5.25 -7.92
N TYR A 44 2.94 -5.80 -8.52
CA TYR A 44 2.94 -6.28 -9.90
C TYR A 44 2.84 -7.80 -9.86
N ILE A 45 1.68 -8.33 -10.22
CA ILE A 45 1.38 -9.76 -10.09
C ILE A 45 1.24 -10.37 -11.48
N LYS A 46 2.05 -11.40 -11.77
CA LYS A 46 1.94 -12.17 -13.01
C LYS A 46 0.80 -13.19 -12.86
N CYS A 47 -0.15 -13.17 -13.78
CA CYS A 47 -1.20 -14.19 -13.81
C CYS A 47 -0.66 -15.51 -14.37
N ASN A 48 -0.92 -16.62 -13.67
CA ASN A 48 -0.49 -17.96 -14.13
C ASN A 48 -1.25 -18.46 -15.35
N LEU A 49 -2.48 -17.97 -15.58
CA LEU A 49 -3.34 -18.43 -16.67
C LEU A 49 -3.18 -17.60 -17.95
N CYS A 50 -3.06 -16.28 -17.81
CA CYS A 50 -2.98 -15.36 -18.93
C CYS A 50 -1.56 -14.82 -19.20
N GLY A 51 -0.60 -15.05 -18.29
CA GLY A 51 0.78 -14.54 -18.37
C GLY A 51 0.93 -13.03 -18.20
N LYS A 52 -0.16 -12.26 -18.23
CA LYS A 52 -0.18 -10.80 -18.08
C LYS A 52 0.25 -10.35 -16.69
N ILE A 53 0.95 -9.23 -16.63
CA ILE A 53 1.32 -8.54 -15.39
C ILE A 53 0.19 -7.58 -15.02
N ASN A 54 -0.33 -7.71 -13.81
CA ASN A 54 -1.42 -6.89 -13.30
C ASN A 54 -0.87 -5.97 -12.21
N LYS A 55 -1.28 -4.70 -12.27
CA LYS A 55 -0.91 -3.68 -11.29
C LYS A 55 -2.03 -3.58 -10.25
N VAL A 56 -1.74 -3.97 -9.01
CA VAL A 56 -2.69 -3.97 -7.90
C VAL A 56 -2.22 -2.96 -6.85
N LYS A 57 -3.07 -2.03 -6.45
CA LYS A 57 -2.78 -1.05 -5.39
C LYS A 57 -3.32 -1.59 -4.06
N THR A 58 -2.60 -1.35 -2.97
CA THR A 58 -3.02 -1.76 -1.63
C THR A 58 -3.88 -0.72 -0.89
N SER A 59 -3.94 0.50 -1.42
CA SER A 59 -4.84 1.55 -0.95
C SER A 59 -5.39 2.36 -2.13
N SER A 60 -6.59 2.88 -1.93
CA SER A 60 -7.21 3.82 -2.86
C SER A 60 -6.46 5.14 -2.83
N GLU A 61 -6.61 5.89 -3.91
CA GLU A 61 -5.96 7.18 -4.10
C GLU A 61 -7.02 8.29 -4.13
N HIS A 62 -6.65 9.47 -3.66
CA HIS A 62 -7.43 10.69 -3.75
C HIS A 62 -6.54 11.83 -4.26
N ARG A 63 -7.19 12.94 -4.61
CA ARG A 63 -6.54 14.22 -4.87
C ARG A 63 -7.13 15.30 -3.97
N SER A 64 -6.26 16.07 -3.35
CA SER A 64 -6.64 17.28 -2.59
C SER A 64 -7.03 18.41 -3.57
N GLY A 65 -8.31 18.49 -3.92
CA GLY A 65 -8.82 19.43 -4.94
C GLY A 65 -8.46 19.04 -6.38
N GLN A 66 -8.84 19.87 -7.36
CA GLN A 66 -8.66 19.54 -8.80
C GLN A 66 -7.19 19.44 -9.23
N ARG A 67 -6.31 20.26 -8.63
CA ARG A 67 -4.86 20.29 -8.94
C ARG A 67 -4.01 19.56 -7.90
N GLY A 68 -4.64 18.91 -6.92
CA GLY A 68 -3.95 18.16 -5.88
C GLY A 68 -3.14 17.01 -6.45
N ARG A 69 -2.06 16.66 -5.74
CA ARG A 69 -1.29 15.46 -6.00
C ARG A 69 -2.18 14.23 -5.75
N LEU A 70 -2.00 13.21 -6.58
CA LEU A 70 -2.59 11.91 -6.35
C LEU A 70 -1.84 11.23 -5.19
N THR A 71 -2.55 10.95 -4.11
CA THR A 71 -2.00 10.43 -2.86
C THR A 71 -2.79 9.23 -2.39
N PHE A 72 -2.12 8.21 -1.85
CA PHE A 72 -2.78 7.06 -1.24
C PHE A 72 -3.51 7.46 0.05
N ASN A 73 -4.77 7.05 0.15
CA ASN A 73 -5.64 7.30 1.31
C ASN A 73 -5.01 6.80 2.62
N ILE A 74 -4.32 5.66 2.61
CA ILE A 74 -3.62 5.16 3.79
C ILE A 74 -2.47 6.07 4.25
N ASN A 75 -1.77 6.72 3.32
CA ASN A 75 -0.70 7.66 3.68
C ASN A 75 -1.27 8.88 4.39
N SER A 76 -2.36 9.47 3.87
CA SER A 76 -3.01 10.60 4.52
C SER A 76 -3.60 10.21 5.88
N ARG A 77 -4.18 9.00 6.02
CA ARG A 77 -4.63 8.50 7.33
C ARG A 77 -3.48 8.33 8.33
N ALA A 78 -2.33 7.82 7.89
CA ALA A 78 -1.15 7.70 8.74
C ALA A 78 -0.61 9.08 9.18
N VAL A 79 -0.57 10.05 8.27
CA VAL A 79 -0.20 11.44 8.58
C VAL A 79 -1.17 12.05 9.58
N LEU A 80 -2.47 11.99 9.32
CA LEU A 80 -3.49 12.56 10.20
C LEU A 80 -3.43 11.95 11.61
N GLY A 81 -3.30 10.62 11.70
CA GLY A 81 -3.11 9.94 12.98
C GLY A 81 -1.82 10.35 13.69
N SER A 82 -0.72 10.52 12.95
CA SER A 82 0.54 11.00 13.53
C SER A 82 0.41 12.43 14.08
N LEU A 83 -0.24 13.33 13.35
CA LEU A 83 -0.47 14.71 13.80
C LEU A 83 -1.37 14.76 15.04
N GLN A 84 -2.41 13.94 15.08
CA GLN A 84 -3.29 13.83 16.25
C GLN A 84 -2.54 13.31 17.49
N ALA A 85 -1.52 12.48 17.30
CA ALA A 85 -0.65 12.00 18.37
C ALA A 85 0.53 12.95 18.71
N GLY A 86 0.64 14.12 18.07
CA GLY A 86 1.77 15.04 18.25
C GLY A 86 3.08 14.57 17.60
N ILE A 87 3.00 13.63 16.66
CA ILE A 87 4.14 13.02 15.96
C ILE A 87 4.35 13.73 14.61
N GLY A 88 5.45 14.47 14.49
CA GLY A 88 5.87 15.08 13.22
C GLY A 88 6.53 14.10 12.25
N ASN A 89 6.82 14.55 11.03
CA ASN A 89 7.39 13.73 9.94
C ASN A 89 8.65 12.94 10.36
N THR A 90 9.59 13.57 11.08
CA THR A 90 10.82 12.91 11.54
C THR A 90 10.52 11.73 12.45
N HIS A 91 9.66 11.93 13.45
CA HIS A 91 9.29 10.88 14.40
C HIS A 91 8.48 9.76 13.72
N LEU A 92 7.61 10.12 12.77
CA LEU A 92 6.89 9.13 11.96
C LEU A 92 7.85 8.29 11.11
N ASN A 93 8.87 8.90 10.51
CA ASN A 93 9.88 8.19 9.74
C ASN A 93 10.78 7.29 10.60
N ASN A 94 11.10 7.70 11.83
CA ASN A 94 11.79 6.83 12.78
C ASN A 94 10.94 5.60 13.13
N LEU A 95 9.63 5.79 13.37
CA LEU A 95 8.70 4.69 13.58
C LEU A 95 8.66 3.76 12.35
N PHE A 96 8.56 4.32 11.14
CA PHE A 96 8.59 3.52 9.91
C PHE A 96 9.90 2.74 9.76
N ALA A 97 11.04 3.35 10.06
CA ALA A 97 12.33 2.66 10.05
C ALA A 97 12.35 1.47 11.03
N THR A 98 11.78 1.60 12.23
CA THR A 98 11.68 0.47 13.19
C THR A 98 10.76 -0.65 12.71
N MET A 99 9.76 -0.34 11.88
CA MET A 99 8.85 -1.33 11.27
C MET A 99 9.37 -1.86 9.93
N ASN A 100 10.55 -1.44 9.48
CA ASN A 100 11.08 -1.73 8.14
C ASN A 100 10.14 -1.28 7.00
N VAL A 101 9.46 -0.14 7.19
CA VAL A 101 8.60 0.52 6.20
C VAL A 101 9.36 1.70 5.58
N PRO A 102 9.23 1.96 4.26
CA PRO A 102 9.89 3.09 3.64
C PRO A 102 9.47 4.44 4.24
N THR A 103 10.43 5.35 4.33
CA THR A 103 10.20 6.70 4.86
C THR A 103 9.22 7.48 4.00
N MET A 104 8.35 8.27 4.63
CA MET A 104 7.48 9.22 3.97
C MET A 104 8.22 10.54 3.75
N ASN A 105 8.41 10.91 2.49
CA ASN A 105 8.99 12.20 2.14
C ASN A 105 8.09 13.36 2.61
N ASN A 106 8.71 14.51 2.85
CA ASN A 106 8.02 15.70 3.37
C ASN A 106 6.90 16.23 2.45
N ARG A 107 6.94 15.91 1.15
CA ARG A 107 5.88 16.29 0.21
C ARG A 107 4.61 15.47 0.46
N THR A 108 4.74 14.15 0.57
CA THR A 108 3.63 13.22 0.86
C THR A 108 3.04 13.49 2.25
N PHE A 109 3.86 13.90 3.21
CA PHE A 109 3.40 14.25 4.56
C PHE A 109 2.53 15.52 4.63
N LYS A 110 2.70 16.44 3.66
CA LYS A 110 1.95 17.72 3.60
C LYS A 110 0.82 17.70 2.56
N SER A 111 0.53 16.54 1.96
CA SER A 111 -0.39 16.40 0.82
C SER A 111 -1.86 16.44 1.22
#